data_AF-A0A534KR82-F1
#
_entry.id   AF-A0A534KR82-F1
#
_cell.length_a   1.000
_cell.length_b   1.000
_cell.length_c   1.000
_cell.angle_alpha   90.00
_cell.angle_beta   90.00
_cell.angle_gamma   90.00
#
_symmetry.space_group_name_H-M   'P 1'
#
loop_
_entity.id
_entity.type
_entity.pdbx_description
1 polymer ?
#
loop_
_entity_poly.entity_id
_entity_poly.type
_entity_poly.pdbx_seq_one_letter_code
_entity_poly.pdbx_strand_id
1 'polypeptide(L)'
;MFCPKCSSLLFPANGKVHCNSCGYERSLSGKDATVTRVARPGKEKPADTLVLDEITETLPKTRVECPKCGHYEAFWVMPSIDA
;
A
#
# COMPACT_ATOMS: atom_id res chain seq x y z
N MET A 1 -4.11 -3.33 12.68
CA MET A 1 -4.32 -2.50 13.88
C MET A 1 -3.41 -3.00 14.99
N PHE A 2 -2.81 -2.12 15.80
CA PHE A 2 -1.83 -2.49 16.82
C PHE A 2 -2.43 -2.46 18.24
N CYS A 3 -1.89 -3.31 19.11
CA CYS A 3 -2.29 -3.41 20.51
C CYS A 3 -1.69 -2.24 21.31
N PRO A 4 -2.48 -1.51 22.13
CA PRO A 4 -1.96 -0.40 22.93
C PRO A 4 -1.06 -0.84 24.10
N LYS A 5 -1.07 -2.13 24.47
CA LYS A 5 -0.26 -2.65 25.59
C LYS A 5 1.11 -3.17 25.16
N CYS A 6 1.18 -3.90 24.06
CA CYS A 6 2.39 -4.61 23.62
C CYS A 6 2.78 -4.34 22.16
N SER A 7 2.08 -3.43 21.47
CA SER A 7 2.31 -3.06 20.07
C SER A 7 2.23 -4.20 19.06
N SER A 8 1.75 -5.38 19.45
CA SER A 8 1.51 -6.51 18.55
C SER A 8 0.25 -6.29 17.70
N LEU A 9 0.11 -7.04 16.61
CA LEU A 9 -1.09 -6.99 15.77
C LEU A 9 -2.33 -7.49 16.53
N LEU A 10 -3.44 -6.79 16.36
CA LEU A 10 -4.77 -7.20 16.84
C LEU A 10 -5.53 -7.97 15.75
N PHE A 11 -6.25 -9.01 16.18
CA PHE A 11 -6.99 -9.91 15.31
C PHE A 11 -8.50 -9.81 15.56
N PRO A 12 -9.34 -9.72 14.52
CA PRO A 12 -10.79 -9.73 14.68
C PRO A 12 -11.30 -11.13 15.05
N ALA A 13 -12.19 -11.22 16.04
CA ALA A 13 -12.93 -12.44 16.39
C ALA A 13 -14.32 -12.05 16.92
N ASN A 14 -15.38 -12.61 16.33
CA ASN A 14 -16.76 -12.49 16.82
C ASN A 14 -17.21 -11.04 17.16
N GLY A 15 -16.92 -10.07 16.29
CA GLY A 15 -17.31 -8.67 16.52
C GLY A 15 -16.42 -7.90 17.51
N LYS A 16 -15.36 -8.53 18.02
CA LYS A 16 -14.32 -7.93 18.87
C LYS A 16 -12.96 -8.03 18.20
N VAL A 17 -11.98 -7.30 18.72
CA VAL A 17 -10.56 -7.50 18.39
C VAL A 17 -9.81 -7.96 19.63
N HIS A 18 -8.94 -8.94 19.45
CA HIS A 18 -8.13 -9.52 20.50
C HIS A 18 -6.63 -9.50 20.14
N CYS A 19 -5.77 -9.46 21.15
CA CYS A 19 -4.32 -9.57 21.01
C CYS A 19 -3.86 -10.95 21.47
N ASN A 20 -3.25 -11.72 20.57
CA ASN A 20 -2.69 -13.05 20.90
C ASN A 20 -1.45 -12.97 21.80
N SER A 21 -0.77 -11.83 21.85
CA SER A 21 0.48 -11.68 22.60
C SER A 21 0.26 -11.30 24.06
N CYS A 22 -0.77 -10.50 24.38
CA CYS A 22 -1.01 -10.02 25.75
C CYS A 22 -2.45 -10.17 26.24
N GLY A 23 -3.34 -10.78 25.45
CA GLY A 23 -4.74 -11.03 25.83
C GLY A 23 -5.64 -9.79 25.87
N TYR A 24 -5.22 -8.66 25.29
CA TYR A 24 -6.07 -7.46 25.23
C TYR A 24 -7.29 -7.67 24.33
N GLU A 25 -8.49 -7.33 24.80
CA GLU A 25 -9.73 -7.40 24.03
C GLU A 25 -10.51 -6.07 24.04
N ARG A 26 -11.12 -5.71 22.90
CA ARG A 26 -12.11 -4.62 22.82
C ARG A 26 -13.12 -4.85 21.71
N SER A 27 -14.28 -4.19 21.77
CA SER A 27 -15.27 -4.23 20.69
C SER A 27 -14.78 -3.49 19.43
N LEU A 28 -15.19 -3.98 18.26
CA LEU A 28 -14.98 -3.28 17.00
C LEU A 28 -15.87 -2.04 16.94
N SER A 29 -15.29 -0.85 16.71
CA SER A 29 -16.03 0.36 16.37
C SER A 29 -16.22 0.46 14.85
N GLY A 30 -17.12 1.32 14.37
CA GLY A 30 -17.40 1.47 12.92
C GLY A 30 -16.18 1.80 12.05
N LYS A 31 -15.11 2.38 12.62
CA LYS A 31 -13.83 2.63 11.92
C LYS A 31 -12.97 1.36 11.79
N ASP A 32 -13.18 0.38 12.65
CA ASP A 32 -12.41 -0.88 12.70
C ASP A 32 -12.98 -1.93 11.73
N ALA A 33 -14.27 -1.84 11.39
CA ALA A 33 -14.97 -2.74 10.47
C ALA A 33 -14.42 -2.68 9.03
N THR A 34 -13.84 -1.55 8.63
CA THR A 34 -13.17 -1.39 7.32
C THR A 34 -11.89 -2.23 7.25
N VAL A 35 -11.21 -2.47 8.38
CA VAL A 35 -9.97 -3.25 8.46
C VAL A 35 -10.22 -4.76 8.41
N THR A 36 -11.43 -5.22 8.72
CA THR A 36 -11.80 -6.64 8.57
C THR A 36 -11.90 -7.06 7.10
N ARG A 37 -11.98 -6.10 6.16
CA ARG A 37 -11.93 -6.33 4.71
C ARG A 37 -10.52 -6.42 4.13
N VAL A 38 -9.46 -6.51 4.93
CA VAL A 38 -8.14 -6.96 4.45
C VAL A 38 -8.15 -8.49 4.22
N ALA A 39 -9.28 -9.04 3.77
CA ALA A 39 -9.29 -10.25 2.98
C ALA A 39 -8.93 -9.81 1.56
N ARG A 40 -7.62 -9.77 1.27
CA ARG A 40 -7.01 -9.58 -0.07
C ARG A 40 -8.00 -9.10 -1.15
N PRO A 41 -8.37 -7.81 -1.21
CA PRO A 41 -8.91 -7.31 -2.45
C PRO A 41 -7.76 -7.42 -3.45
N GLY A 42 -7.96 -8.28 -4.46
CA GLY A 42 -6.91 -8.67 -5.38
C GLY A 42 -6.18 -7.45 -5.95
N LYS A 43 -4.86 -7.56 -6.07
CA LYS A 43 -4.04 -6.62 -6.82
C LYS A 43 -4.36 -5.17 -6.47
N GLU A 44 -4.24 -4.79 -5.19
CA GLU A 44 -3.65 -3.47 -4.94
C GLU A 44 -2.22 -3.57 -5.48
N LYS A 45 -2.09 -3.38 -6.81
CA LYS A 45 -0.83 -2.91 -7.36
C LYS A 45 -0.52 -1.72 -6.48
N PRO A 46 0.58 -1.70 -5.71
CA PRO A 46 1.06 -0.43 -5.26
C PRO A 46 1.04 0.45 -6.52
N ALA A 47 0.39 1.60 -6.46
CA ALA A 47 0.88 2.68 -7.27
C ALA A 47 2.28 2.91 -6.72
N ASP A 48 3.23 2.08 -7.17
CA ASP A 48 4.63 2.20 -6.86
C ASP A 48 4.92 3.63 -7.23
N THR A 49 5.08 4.46 -6.21
CA THR A 49 5.47 5.83 -6.43
C THR A 49 6.85 5.69 -7.05
N LEU A 50 6.92 5.88 -8.36
CA LEU A 50 8.14 5.75 -9.12
C LEU A 50 9.06 6.86 -8.65
N VAL A 51 9.96 6.53 -7.72
CA VAL A 51 11.08 7.38 -7.33
C VAL A 51 12.20 7.04 -8.31
N LEU A 52 12.40 7.93 -9.27
CA LEU A 52 13.52 7.84 -10.19
C LEU A 52 14.75 8.44 -9.50
N ASP A 53 15.66 7.59 -9.04
CA ASP A 53 17.02 7.99 -8.66
C ASP A 53 17.86 8.27 -9.93
N GLU A 54 19.12 8.69 -9.78
CA GLU A 54 20.01 9.19 -10.86
C GLU A 54 20.14 8.28 -12.10
N ILE A 55 19.71 7.02 -12.04
CA ILE A 55 19.71 6.06 -13.15
C ILE A 55 18.49 6.25 -14.08
N THR A 56 18.39 7.43 -14.70
CA THR A 56 17.40 7.68 -15.77
C THR A 56 17.95 7.41 -17.17
N GLU A 57 19.28 7.33 -17.32
CA GLU A 57 19.96 7.19 -18.62
C GLU A 57 19.67 5.87 -19.35
N THR A 58 19.36 4.80 -18.61
CA THR A 58 19.06 3.47 -19.17
C THR A 58 17.59 3.29 -19.55
N LEU A 59 16.73 4.22 -19.15
CA LEU A 59 15.29 4.11 -19.40
C LEU A 59 14.96 4.53 -20.85
N PRO A 60 13.99 3.86 -21.49
CA PRO A 60 13.49 4.28 -22.78
C PRO A 60 12.97 5.73 -22.74
N LYS A 61 13.46 6.56 -23.67
CA LYS A 61 13.04 7.95 -23.84
C LYS A 61 11.99 8.06 -24.94
N THR A 62 10.97 8.89 -24.71
CA THR A 62 9.99 9.27 -25.72
C THR A 62 9.76 10.77 -25.73
N ARG A 63 9.23 11.29 -26.85
CA ARG A 63 8.92 12.70 -27.01
C ARG A 63 7.43 12.96 -26.85
N VAL A 64 7.02 13.59 -25.75
CA VAL A 64 5.63 13.97 -25.45
C VAL A 64 5.63 15.20 -24.56
N GLU A 65 4.68 16.11 -24.78
CA GLU A 65 4.56 17.32 -23.97
C GLU A 65 4.00 17.00 -22.58
N CYS A 66 4.71 17.44 -21.53
CA CYS A 66 4.24 17.33 -20.16
C CYS A 66 3.18 18.41 -19.88
N PRO A 67 1.93 18.05 -19.50
CA PRO A 67 0.86 19.01 -19.25
C PRO A 67 1.09 19.92 -18.03
N LYS A 68 2.10 19.62 -17.20
CA LYS A 68 2.43 20.41 -16.00
C LYS A 68 3.53 21.44 -16.22
N CYS A 69 4.54 21.11 -17.05
CA CYS A 69 5.73 21.93 -17.20
C CYS A 69 6.14 22.20 -18.67
N GLY A 70 5.44 21.63 -19.66
CA GLY A 70 5.71 21.87 -21.09
C GLY A 70 7.00 21.24 -21.63
N HIS A 71 7.72 20.45 -20.81
CA HIS A 71 8.89 19.69 -21.29
C HIS A 71 8.47 18.54 -22.20
N TYR A 72 9.37 18.16 -23.11
CA TYR A 72 9.09 17.18 -24.16
C TYR A 72 9.75 15.82 -23.96
N GLU A 73 10.57 15.64 -22.93
CA GLU A 73 11.26 14.37 -22.65
C GLU A 73 10.53 13.60 -21.55
N ALA A 74 10.16 12.35 -21.84
CA ALA A 74 9.51 11.46 -20.89
C ALA A 74 10.14 10.06 -20.91
N PHE A 75 10.09 9.41 -19.76
CA PHE A 75 10.49 8.01 -19.56
C PHE A 75 9.26 7.13 -19.37
N TRP A 76 9.33 5.87 -19.81
CA TRP A 76 8.29 4.89 -19.54
C TRP A 76 8.89 3.57 -19.03
N VAL A 77 8.19 2.94 -18.10
CA VAL A 77 8.54 1.64 -17.53
C VAL A 77 7.38 0.68 -17.72
N MET A 78 7.69 -0.56 -18.10
CA MET A 78 6.73 -1.66 -18.07
C MET A 78 7.02 -2.47 -16.80
N PRO A 79 6.16 -2.43 -15.77
CA PRO A 79 6.38 -3.25 -14.59
C PRO A 79 6.34 -4.72 -15.00
N SER A 80 7.35 -5.51 -14.63
CA SER A 80 7.31 -6.96 -14.79
C SER A 80 6.18 -7.49 -13.90
N ILE A 81 5.23 -8.19 -14.51
CA ILE A 81 4.27 -8.99 -13.76
C ILE A 81 4.99 -10.31 -13.51
N ASP A 82 5.69 -10.41 -12.38
CA ASP A 82 6.20 -11.69 -11.94
C ASP A 82 5.01 -12.64 -11.72
N ALA A 83 5.06 -13.79 -12.41
CA ALA A 83 4.02 -14.81 -12.41
C ALA A 83 4.09 -15.72 -11.17
#